data_AF-A0A4Q3VIE4-F1
#
_entry.id   AF-A0A4Q3VIE4-F1
#
_cell.length_a   1.000
_cell.length_b   1.000
_cell.length_c   1.000
_cell.angle_alpha   90.00
_cell.angle_beta   90.00
_cell.angle_gamma   90.00
#
_symmetry.space_group_name_H-M   'P 1'
#
loop_
_entity.id
_entity.type
_entity.pdbx_description
1 polymer ?
#
loop_
_entity_poly.entity_id
_entity_poly.type
_entity_poly.pdbx_seq_one_letter_code
_entity_poly.pdbx_strand_id
1 'polypeptide(L)'
;MRTFEDNYRHKGLRKKLVDTVREKGITDERVLAAIMNVPRHYFLDSAFDKLAYEDKAFPIAEDQTISQPYTVAYQSQLLGLKPFEKVLEIGTGSGYQAIILAELGAQVFTIERQRKLFDQHKNFILRNKYTSIKYFYGDGWEGLPTFA
;
A
#
# COMPACT_ATOMS: atom_id res chain seq x y z
N MET A 1 17.52 6.53 -13.90
CA MET A 1 16.54 5.46 -13.62
C MET A 1 16.59 5.18 -12.13
N ARG A 2 15.45 5.18 -11.42
CA ARG A 2 15.45 4.92 -9.97
C ARG A 2 15.86 3.48 -9.69
N THR A 3 16.77 3.28 -8.74
CA THR A 3 17.14 1.95 -8.26
C THR A 3 16.21 1.55 -7.12
N PHE A 4 15.50 0.43 -7.27
CA PHE A 4 14.66 -0.14 -6.22
C PHE A 4 15.46 -1.17 -5.43
N GLU A 5 16.18 -0.72 -4.39
CA GLU A 5 17.04 -1.57 -3.57
C GLU A 5 16.48 -1.68 -2.14
N ASP A 6 16.23 -2.89 -1.65
CA ASP A 6 15.80 -3.15 -0.26
C ASP A 6 16.96 -3.67 0.60
N ASN A 7 17.85 -2.75 0.99
CA ASN A 7 19.05 -3.06 1.76
C ASN A 7 18.79 -3.30 3.27
N TYR A 8 19.84 -3.65 4.00
CA TYR A 8 19.75 -3.90 5.45
C TYR A 8 19.26 -2.70 6.26
N ARG A 9 19.58 -1.47 5.84
CA ARG A 9 19.07 -0.26 6.48
C ARG A 9 17.56 -0.14 6.32
N HIS A 10 17.03 -0.36 5.11
CA HIS A 10 15.59 -0.34 4.85
C HIS A 10 14.86 -1.39 5.68
N LYS A 11 15.38 -2.62 5.75
CA LYS A 11 14.82 -3.70 6.58
C LYS A 11 14.83 -3.35 8.07
N GLY A 12 15.91 -2.77 8.58
CA GLY A 12 16.03 -2.33 9.97
C GLY A 12 15.04 -1.20 10.33
N LEU A 13 14.89 -0.21 9.45
CA LEU A 13 13.92 0.88 9.64
C LEU A 13 12.47 0.38 9.57
N ARG A 14 12.18 -0.55 8.66
CA ARG A 14 10.86 -1.17 8.55
C ARG A 14 10.49 -1.97 9.79
N LYS A 15 11.45 -2.70 10.37
CA LYS A 15 11.24 -3.39 11.65
C LYS A 15 10.86 -2.41 12.75
N LYS A 16 11.59 -1.31 12.89
CA LYS A 16 11.25 -0.25 13.87
C LYS A 16 9.86 0.33 13.64
N LEU A 17 9.46 0.53 12.39
CA LEU A 17 8.12 0.98 12.05
C LEU A 17 7.06 -0.02 12.52
N VAL A 18 7.28 -1.31 12.28
CA VAL A 18 6.39 -2.39 12.73
C VAL A 18 6.26 -2.38 14.26
N ASP A 19 7.36 -2.23 14.98
CA ASP A 19 7.36 -2.11 16.44
C ASP A 19 6.56 -0.86 16.88
N THR A 20 6.74 0.28 16.20
CA THR A 20 6.02 1.53 16.49
C THR A 20 4.50 1.38 16.31
N VAL A 21 4.03 0.79 15.19
CA VAL A 21 2.58 0.64 14.99
C VAL A 21 1.99 -0.42 15.91
N ARG A 22 2.77 -1.44 16.30
CA ARG A 22 2.39 -2.43 17.31
C ARG A 22 2.16 -1.77 18.67
N GLU A 23 3.07 -0.92 19.12
CA GLU A 23 2.94 -0.15 20.37
C GLU A 23 1.70 0.76 20.36
N LYS A 24 1.26 1.22 19.18
CA LYS A 24 0.05 2.04 19.00
C LYS A 24 -1.25 1.22 18.91
N GLY A 25 -1.19 -0.08 19.14
CA GLY A 25 -2.38 -0.95 19.27
C GLY A 25 -2.74 -1.77 18.03
N ILE A 26 -1.86 -1.89 17.05
CA ILE A 26 -2.02 -2.89 15.97
C ILE A 26 -1.60 -4.26 16.50
N THR A 27 -2.54 -5.20 16.51
CA THR A 27 -2.40 -6.53 17.12
C THR A 27 -2.57 -7.67 16.12
N ASP A 28 -3.08 -7.44 14.91
CA ASP A 28 -3.12 -8.46 13.86
C ASP A 28 -1.71 -8.72 13.31
N GLU A 29 -1.12 -9.84 13.72
CA GLU A 29 0.21 -10.26 13.30
C GLU A 29 0.35 -10.46 11.78
N ARG A 30 -0.75 -10.76 11.06
CA ARG A 30 -0.72 -10.86 9.59
C ARG A 30 -0.56 -9.47 8.96
N VAL A 31 -1.19 -8.45 9.53
CA VAL A 31 -1.03 -7.04 9.10
C VAL A 31 0.39 -6.56 9.39
N LEU A 32 0.93 -6.84 10.58
CA LEU A 32 2.30 -6.49 10.93
C LEU A 32 3.32 -7.19 10.02
N ALA A 33 3.10 -8.47 9.70
CA ALA A 33 3.91 -9.21 8.74
C ALA A 33 3.82 -8.62 7.33
N ALA A 34 2.62 -8.22 6.86
CA ALA A 34 2.46 -7.58 5.57
C ALA A 34 3.24 -6.26 5.48
N ILE A 35 3.16 -5.41 6.52
CA ILE A 35 3.94 -4.16 6.61
C ILE A 35 5.44 -4.46 6.65
N MET A 36 5.86 -5.53 7.32
CA MET A 36 7.26 -5.97 7.35
C MET A 36 7.75 -6.48 5.99
N ASN A 37 6.89 -7.08 5.16
CA ASN A 37 7.29 -7.64 3.87
C ASN A 37 7.31 -6.60 2.75
N VAL A 38 6.46 -5.58 2.81
CA VAL A 38 6.29 -4.61 1.72
C VAL A 38 7.26 -3.42 1.86
N PRO A 39 8.14 -3.18 0.86
CA PRO A 39 9.10 -2.08 0.88
C PRO A 39 8.43 -0.72 0.64
N ARG A 40 7.93 -0.08 1.71
CA ARG A 40 7.22 1.22 1.65
C ARG A 40 7.99 2.32 0.90
N HIS A 41 9.33 2.35 1.00
CA HIS A 41 10.16 3.30 0.24
C HIS A 41 9.96 3.21 -1.29
N TYR A 42 9.58 2.06 -1.86
CA TYR A 42 9.33 1.94 -3.30
C TYR A 42 8.15 2.80 -3.79
N PHE A 43 7.29 3.23 -2.88
CA PHE A 43 6.05 3.96 -3.14
C PHE A 43 6.20 5.49 -3.01
N LEU A 44 7.41 5.95 -2.70
CA LEU A 44 7.73 7.35 -2.42
C LEU A 44 8.74 7.91 -3.42
N ASP A 45 8.91 9.23 -3.49
CA ASP A 45 10.09 9.80 -4.15
C ASP A 45 11.38 9.43 -3.38
N SER A 46 12.49 9.24 -4.10
CA SER A 46 13.82 9.00 -3.52
C SER A 46 14.26 10.03 -2.48
N ALA A 47 13.78 11.28 -2.57
CA ALA A 47 14.01 12.32 -1.58
C ALA A 47 13.50 11.92 -0.18
N PHE A 48 12.50 11.03 -0.11
CA PHE A 48 11.91 10.55 1.13
C PHE A 48 12.40 9.17 1.57
N ASP A 49 13.35 8.53 0.88
CA ASP A 49 13.79 7.15 1.21
C ASP A 49 14.24 7.00 2.68
N LYS A 50 14.91 8.02 3.24
CA LYS A 50 15.35 8.02 4.64
C LYS A 50 14.20 8.15 5.64
N LEU A 51 13.07 8.74 5.22
CA LEU A 51 11.89 9.03 6.03
C LEU A 51 10.75 8.04 5.74
N ALA A 52 10.93 7.14 4.77
CA ALA A 52 9.88 6.25 4.26
C ALA A 52 9.24 5.34 5.32
N TYR A 53 9.94 5.13 6.43
CA TYR A 53 9.51 4.28 7.55
C TYR A 53 9.23 5.07 8.82
N GLU A 54 9.07 6.39 8.72
CA GLU A 54 8.42 7.16 9.77
C GLU A 54 6.92 6.90 9.71
N ASP A 55 6.27 6.87 10.89
CA ASP A 55 4.83 6.72 10.99
C ASP A 55 4.13 8.05 10.63
N LYS A 56 4.26 8.46 9.36
CA LYS A 56 3.77 9.74 8.81
C LYS A 56 3.29 9.57 7.37
N ALA A 57 2.34 10.41 6.97
CA ALA A 57 1.95 10.55 5.58
C ALA A 57 2.96 11.40 4.80
N PHE A 58 3.11 11.12 3.50
CA PHE A 58 4.03 11.85 2.62
C PHE A 58 3.35 12.21 1.30
N PRO A 59 3.72 13.34 0.68
CA PRO A 59 3.19 13.70 -0.63
C PRO A 59 3.64 12.72 -1.71
N ILE A 60 2.75 12.47 -2.66
CA ILE A 60 3.00 11.77 -3.92
C ILE A 60 2.55 12.69 -5.07
N ALA A 61 2.54 12.19 -6.31
CA ALA A 61 2.10 12.97 -7.46
C ALA A 61 0.61 13.38 -7.36
N GLU A 62 0.22 14.37 -8.17
CA GLU A 62 -1.16 14.86 -8.30
C GLU A 62 -1.76 15.37 -6.98
N ASP A 63 -0.94 16.02 -6.15
CA ASP A 63 -1.33 16.58 -4.85
C ASP A 63 -1.97 15.56 -3.90
N GLN A 64 -1.69 14.27 -4.12
CA GLN A 64 -2.14 13.18 -3.26
C GLN A 64 -1.08 12.86 -2.21
N THR A 65 -1.44 12.02 -1.24
CA THR A 65 -0.52 11.56 -0.20
C THR A 65 -0.57 10.04 -0.08
N ILE A 66 0.55 9.42 0.26
CA ILE A 66 0.55 8.07 0.81
C ILE A 66 0.19 8.14 2.29
N SER A 67 -0.81 7.38 2.70
CA SER A 67 -1.31 7.35 4.08
C SER A 67 -0.23 6.95 5.08
N GLN A 68 -0.35 7.47 6.30
CA GLN A 68 0.45 7.08 7.46
C GLN A 68 0.41 5.55 7.65
N PRO A 69 1.56 4.89 7.95
CA PRO A 69 1.61 3.44 8.20
C PRO A 69 0.61 2.93 9.25
N TYR A 70 0.44 3.65 10.37
CA TYR A 70 -0.55 3.31 11.38
C TYR A 70 -1.97 3.28 10.79
N THR A 71 -2.35 4.27 9.98
CA THR A 71 -3.68 4.30 9.32
C THR A 71 -3.86 3.08 8.41
N VAL A 72 -2.85 2.77 7.60
CA VAL A 72 -2.86 1.58 6.72
C VAL A 72 -3.04 0.30 7.54
N ALA A 73 -2.27 0.16 8.62
CA ALA A 73 -2.34 -1.00 9.52
C ALA A 73 -3.71 -1.12 10.19
N TYR A 74 -4.21 -0.01 10.73
CA TYR A 74 -5.46 0.07 11.47
C TYR A 74 -6.65 -0.29 10.57
N GLN A 75 -6.74 0.30 9.38
CA GLN A 75 -7.79 -0.01 8.41
C GLN A 75 -7.73 -1.48 7.97
N SER A 76 -6.54 -2.00 7.69
CA SER A 76 -6.36 -3.40 7.28
C SER A 76 -6.76 -4.38 8.39
N GLN A 77 -6.44 -4.08 9.65
CA GLN A 77 -6.86 -4.87 10.80
C GLN A 77 -8.38 -4.83 10.99
N LEU A 78 -9.02 -3.67 10.86
CA LEU A 78 -10.47 -3.53 11.00
C LEU A 78 -11.24 -4.33 9.94
N LEU A 79 -10.70 -4.45 8.72
CA LEU A 79 -11.32 -5.26 7.67
C LEU A 79 -11.35 -6.76 8.03
N GLY A 80 -10.44 -7.23 8.89
CA GLY A 80 -10.44 -8.62 9.35
C GLY A 80 -10.30 -9.64 8.21
N LEU A 81 -9.63 -9.25 7.11
CA LEU A 81 -9.65 -10.00 5.85
C LEU A 81 -9.22 -11.45 6.02
N LYS A 82 -9.91 -12.32 5.28
CA LYS A 82 -9.52 -13.71 5.07
C LYS A 82 -8.91 -13.86 3.67
N PRO A 83 -7.99 -14.82 3.48
CA PRO A 83 -7.44 -15.11 2.16
C PRO A 83 -8.57 -15.35 1.13
N PHE A 84 -8.35 -14.86 -0.09
CA PHE A 84 -9.24 -14.95 -1.24
C PHE A 84 -10.53 -14.10 -1.18
N GLU A 85 -10.76 -13.33 -0.12
CA GLU A 85 -11.85 -12.35 -0.11
C GLU A 85 -11.60 -11.25 -1.16
N LYS A 86 -12.70 -10.78 -1.76
CA LYS A 86 -12.67 -9.66 -2.71
C LYS A 86 -12.77 -8.35 -1.95
N VAL A 87 -11.90 -7.41 -2.28
CA VAL A 87 -11.88 -6.07 -1.67
C VAL A 87 -11.91 -5.02 -2.76
N LEU A 88 -12.81 -4.04 -2.62
CA LEU A 88 -12.79 -2.81 -3.40
C LEU A 88 -12.09 -1.70 -2.61
N GLU A 89 -10.94 -1.26 -3.10
CA GLU A 89 -10.25 -0.06 -2.61
C GLU A 89 -10.63 1.14 -3.48
N ILE A 90 -11.09 2.21 -2.84
CA ILE A 90 -11.36 3.49 -3.50
C ILE A 90 -10.19 4.43 -3.27
N GLY A 91 -9.51 4.81 -4.35
CA GLY A 91 -8.31 5.63 -4.33
C GLY A 91 -7.03 4.79 -4.24
N THR A 92 -6.56 4.31 -5.40
CA THR A 92 -5.28 3.57 -5.48
C THR A 92 -4.10 4.38 -4.95
N GLY A 93 -4.03 5.67 -5.30
CA GLY A 93 -2.96 6.57 -4.92
C GLY A 93 -1.58 5.99 -5.26
N SER A 94 -0.74 5.84 -4.24
CA SER A 94 0.58 5.22 -4.36
C SER A 94 0.55 3.71 -4.64
N GLY A 95 -0.59 3.03 -4.40
CA GLY A 95 -0.72 1.57 -4.49
C GLY A 95 -0.21 0.80 -3.26
N TYR A 96 0.28 1.49 -2.23
CA TYR A 96 0.81 0.83 -1.03
C TYR A 96 -0.26 0.05 -0.28
N GLN A 97 -1.43 0.64 -0.05
CA GLN A 97 -2.55 -0.02 0.63
C GLN A 97 -3.04 -1.23 -0.17
N ALA A 98 -3.29 -1.10 -1.49
CA ALA A 98 -3.60 -2.23 -2.36
C ALA A 98 -2.62 -3.40 -2.23
N ILE A 99 -1.31 -3.13 -2.18
CA ILE A 99 -0.29 -4.17 -2.02
C ILE A 99 -0.32 -4.78 -0.62
N ILE A 100 -0.57 -4.00 0.44
CA ILE A 100 -0.77 -4.56 1.79
C ILE A 100 -1.98 -5.50 1.83
N LEU A 101 -3.11 -5.11 1.22
CA LEU A 101 -4.30 -5.97 1.14
C LEU A 101 -4.04 -7.26 0.33
N ALA A 102 -3.29 -7.16 -0.77
CA ALA A 102 -2.89 -8.31 -1.56
C ALA A 102 -1.91 -9.24 -0.82
N GLU A 103 -0.98 -8.68 -0.04
CA GLU A 103 -0.07 -9.44 0.84
C GLU A 103 -0.84 -10.19 1.94
N LEU A 104 -2.00 -9.69 2.37
CA LEU A 104 -2.94 -10.38 3.26
C LEU A 104 -3.75 -11.50 2.56
N GLY A 105 -3.57 -11.68 1.25
CA GLY A 105 -4.19 -12.72 0.45
C GLY A 105 -5.51 -12.31 -0.23
N ALA A 106 -5.87 -11.02 -0.22
CA ALA A 106 -7.10 -10.56 -0.86
C ALA A 106 -6.99 -10.51 -2.40
N GLN A 107 -8.15 -10.64 -3.05
CA GLN A 107 -8.36 -10.24 -4.44
C GLN A 107 -8.74 -8.76 -4.46
N VAL A 108 -7.77 -7.90 -4.77
CA VAL A 108 -7.94 -6.45 -4.65
C VAL A 108 -8.40 -5.86 -5.98
N PHE A 109 -9.47 -5.10 -5.94
CA PHE A 109 -9.94 -4.26 -7.02
C PHE A 109 -9.74 -2.83 -6.55
N THR A 110 -8.92 -2.06 -7.25
CA THR A 110 -8.61 -0.68 -6.83
C THR A 110 -8.92 0.31 -7.95
N ILE A 111 -9.56 1.42 -7.61
CA ILE A 111 -9.97 2.46 -8.55
C ILE A 111 -9.27 3.79 -8.26
N GLU A 112 -8.75 4.42 -9.32
CA GLU A 112 -8.06 5.71 -9.26
C GLU A 112 -8.67 6.69 -10.27
N ARG A 113 -8.93 7.91 -9.82
CA ARG A 113 -9.49 9.00 -10.64
C ARG A 113 -8.42 9.88 -11.29
N GLN A 114 -7.22 9.93 -10.69
CA GLN A 114 -6.10 10.70 -11.19
C GLN A 114 -5.33 9.90 -12.25
N ARG A 115 -5.49 10.31 -13.51
CA ARG A 115 -4.99 9.54 -14.66
C ARG A 115 -3.48 9.26 -14.58
N LYS A 116 -2.70 10.25 -14.15
CA LYS A 116 -1.25 10.13 -14.04
C LYS A 116 -0.83 9.11 -12.98
N LEU A 117 -1.51 9.08 -11.82
CA LEU A 117 -1.27 8.06 -10.79
C LEU A 117 -1.65 6.67 -11.30
N PHE A 118 -2.82 6.54 -11.94
CA PHE A 118 -3.24 5.28 -12.57
C PHE A 118 -2.21 4.76 -13.58
N ASP A 119 -1.73 5.63 -14.47
CA ASP A 119 -0.78 5.23 -15.52
C ASP A 119 0.60 4.84 -14.95
N GLN A 120 1.02 5.39 -13.80
CA GLN A 120 2.27 5.00 -13.13
C GLN A 120 2.27 3.52 -12.68
N HIS A 121 1.10 2.98 -12.32
CA HIS A 121 1.00 1.60 -11.84
C HIS A 121 1.30 0.56 -12.92
N LYS A 122 1.09 0.88 -14.20
CA LYS A 122 1.32 -0.06 -15.32
C LYS A 122 2.72 -0.68 -15.31
N ASN A 123 3.71 0.13 -14.94
CA ASN A 123 5.13 -0.24 -14.93
C ASN A 123 5.71 -0.31 -13.50
N PHE A 124 4.87 -0.36 -12.46
CA PHE A 124 5.35 -0.42 -11.10
C PHE A 124 6.08 -1.74 -10.82
N ILE A 125 7.24 -1.67 -10.18
CA ILE A 125 8.16 -2.81 -10.04
C ILE A 125 7.53 -4.03 -9.34
N LEU A 126 6.60 -3.80 -8.40
CA LEU A 126 5.94 -4.88 -7.67
C LEU A 126 4.66 -5.39 -8.37
N ARG A 127 4.20 -4.77 -9.46
CA ARG A 127 2.93 -5.13 -10.09
C ARG A 127 2.85 -6.61 -10.48
N ASN A 128 3.94 -7.16 -11.02
CA ASN A 128 3.99 -8.56 -11.43
C ASN A 128 4.09 -9.54 -10.25
N LYS A 129 4.49 -9.07 -9.07
CA LYS A 129 4.51 -9.88 -7.84
C LYS A 129 3.10 -10.02 -7.25
N TYR A 130 2.24 -9.01 -7.43
CA TYR A 130 0.89 -8.96 -6.87
C TYR A 130 -0.18 -9.03 -7.95
N THR A 131 -0.26 -10.20 -8.61
CA THR A 131 -1.21 -10.45 -9.71
C THR A 131 -2.68 -10.51 -9.27
N SER A 132 -2.95 -10.59 -7.96
CA SER A 132 -4.29 -10.53 -7.38
C SER A 132 -4.89 -9.11 -7.37
N ILE A 133 -4.12 -8.09 -7.75
CA ILE A 133 -4.58 -6.69 -7.83
C ILE A 133 -5.05 -6.37 -9.25
N LYS A 134 -6.28 -5.88 -9.36
CA LYS A 134 -6.86 -5.33 -10.59
C LYS A 134 -7.03 -3.82 -10.43
N TYR A 135 -6.42 -3.09 -11.35
CA TYR A 135 -6.41 -1.63 -11.36
C TYR A 135 -7.44 -1.09 -12.33
N PHE A 136 -8.23 -0.11 -11.89
CA PHE A 136 -9.26 0.55 -12.68
C PHE A 136 -9.05 2.05 -12.67
N TYR A 137 -9.28 2.68 -13.82
CA TYR A 137 -9.35 4.13 -13.95
C TYR A 137 -10.81 4.54 -13.98
N GLY A 138 -11.24 5.42 -13.07
CA GLY A 138 -12.63 5.84 -13.03
C GLY A 138 -13.00 6.59 -11.74
N ASP A 139 -14.29 6.87 -11.59
CA ASP A 139 -14.83 7.51 -10.41
C ASP A 139 -15.17 6.48 -9.32
N GLY A 140 -14.50 6.59 -8.18
CA GLY A 140 -14.74 5.72 -7.04
C GLY A 140 -16.14 5.85 -6.42
N TRP A 141 -16.85 6.96 -6.67
CA TRP A 141 -18.24 7.13 -6.24
C TRP A 141 -19.19 6.10 -6.84
N GLU A 142 -18.91 5.62 -8.05
CA GLU A 142 -19.72 4.62 -8.74
C GLU A 142 -19.42 3.18 -8.27
N GLY A 143 -18.35 3.00 -7.49
CA GLY A 143 -17.83 1.68 -7.13
C GLY A 143 -17.37 0.90 -8.35
N LEU A 144 -17.57 -0.43 -8.33
CA LEU A 144 -17.33 -1.31 -9.48
C LEU A 144 -18.50 -2.31 -9.64
N PRO A 145 -19.64 -1.88 -10.20
CA PRO A 145 -20.87 -2.68 -10.25
C PRO A 145 -20.70 -4.03 -10.97
N THR A 146 -19.84 -4.09 -11.98
CA THR A 146 -19.55 -5.31 -12.75
C THR A 146 -18.89 -6.42 -11.91
N PHE A 147 -18.34 -6.08 -10.74
CA PHE A 147 -17.57 -7.00 -9.90
C PHE A 147 -18.18 -7.23 -8.51
N ALA A 148 -19.35 -6.65 -8.25
CA ALA A 148 -20.16 -6.85 -7.05
C ALA A 148 -20.85 -8.22 -7.03
#